data_AF-A0A812UB43-F1
#
_entry.id   AF-A0A812UB43-F1
#
_cell.length_a   1.000
_cell.length_b   1.000
_cell.length_c   1.000
_cell.angle_alpha   90.00
_cell.angle_beta   90.00
_cell.angle_gamma   90.00
#
_symmetry.space_group_name_H-M   'P 1'
#
loop_
_entity.id
_entity.type
_entity.pdbx_description
1 polymer ?
#
loop_
_entity_poly.entity_id
_entity_poly.type
_entity_poly.pdbx_seq_one_letter_code
_entity_poly.pdbx_strand_id
1 'polypeptide(L)'
;MKVNTDREQVYFENWDEAALRRIIDQQRKITQVSKQMKMKQLYQILILIDDFADSPNLHKRTGDSALDTLFVRGRHFQISTWVSTQKLRLISNAVRVNAQFFMVWRLRNQLEKDSLLEELTALVPKKQLEAMYEEAVREPYSFLYIYLLKPQDEMFHIRFDKRFQIGLAPLANATPHGSLAVDDSQQASGQQHPLQERVKRVAGTDSDFEFDVGESVHLQGAAKLGVFKIRVADTFLSTDRGTYLYWRDTALGTLNWAQLPTGAYTGVRLAAWVSSNFAAATYVESRNELEVAYDGNRLILNDQELRTQFPGSGSYPQGATPSKPLSINHLLGPSFINEAGNQQVFTFVQMQPYSEIYLRCSSLANAADTVGPLGHDIIAKIVCKQGVGHIMEADTHENHMVN
;
A
#
# COMPACT_ATOMS: atom_id res chain seq x y z
N MET A 1 10.04 3.52 9.05
CA MET A 1 10.94 4.51 9.67
C MET A 1 10.08 5.73 9.98
N LYS A 2 9.73 5.99 11.26
CA LYS A 2 8.98 7.21 11.63
C LYS A 2 10.02 8.30 11.92
N VAL A 3 10.05 9.35 11.10
CA VAL A 3 10.88 10.54 11.36
C VAL A 3 10.31 11.22 12.62
N ASN A 4 11.17 11.56 13.58
CA ASN A 4 10.74 12.27 14.78
C ASN A 4 10.51 13.74 14.43
N THR A 5 9.24 14.14 14.35
CA THR A 5 8.81 15.50 13.97
C THR A 5 9.02 16.53 15.07
N ASP A 6 9.35 16.12 16.30
CA ASP A 6 9.70 17.03 17.39
C ASP A 6 11.16 17.52 17.28
N ARG A 7 12.01 16.80 16.54
CA ARG A 7 13.42 17.13 16.33
C ARG A 7 13.69 17.84 15.00
N GLU A 8 12.90 17.54 13.97
CA GLU A 8 13.07 18.10 12.63
C GLU A 8 11.74 18.61 12.11
N GLN A 9 11.69 19.90 11.77
CA GLN A 9 10.53 20.50 11.15
C GLN A 9 10.39 19.97 9.71
N VAL A 10 9.37 19.14 9.49
CA VAL A 10 9.06 18.56 8.17
C VAL A 10 7.83 19.19 7.51
N TYR A 11 7.03 19.95 8.26
CA TYR A 11 5.84 20.63 7.78
C TYR A 11 6.03 22.15 7.83
N PHE A 12 5.67 22.82 6.76
CA PHE A 12 5.77 24.27 6.59
C PHE A 12 4.43 24.80 6.10
N GLU A 13 3.79 25.66 6.89
CA GLU A 13 2.51 26.28 6.52
C GLU A 13 2.68 27.38 5.47
N ASN A 14 3.84 28.07 5.50
CA ASN A 14 4.15 29.18 4.62
C ASN A 14 5.39 28.87 3.77
N TRP A 15 5.48 29.54 2.61
CA TRP A 15 6.66 29.44 1.75
C TRP A 15 7.91 30.01 2.46
N ASP A 16 8.79 29.11 2.92
CA ASP A 16 10.10 29.46 3.47
C ASP A 16 11.22 29.01 2.53
N GLU A 17 11.61 29.92 1.62
CA GLU A 17 12.70 29.68 0.66
C GLU A 17 14.04 29.41 1.38
N ALA A 18 14.26 30.02 2.55
CA ALA A 18 15.50 29.85 3.30
C ALA A 18 15.57 28.46 3.93
N ALA A 19 14.47 27.96 4.50
CA ALA A 19 14.37 26.58 4.97
C ALA A 19 14.57 25.59 3.83
N LEU A 20 13.92 25.81 2.69
CA LEU A 20 14.07 24.94 1.52
C LEU A 20 15.53 24.86 1.06
N ARG A 21 16.24 25.99 0.98
CA ARG A 21 17.68 26.01 0.66
C ARG A 21 18.52 25.27 1.69
N ARG A 22 18.25 25.43 2.99
CA ARG A 22 18.93 24.68 4.06
C ARG A 22 18.75 23.17 3.89
N ILE A 23 17.53 22.71 3.60
CA ILE A 23 17.21 21.30 3.36
C ILE A 23 17.99 20.77 2.15
N ILE A 24 17.98 21.50 1.03
CA ILE A 24 18.73 21.15 -0.19
C ILE A 24 20.23 21.00 0.12
N ASP A 25 20.82 21.97 0.83
CA ASP A 25 22.23 21.96 1.17
C ASP A 25 22.61 20.83 2.14
N GLN A 26 21.76 20.54 3.12
CA GLN A 26 21.95 19.42 4.04
C GLN A 26 21.91 18.09 3.28
N GLN A 27 20.91 17.89 2.44
CA GLN A 27 20.77 16.67 1.65
C GLN A 27 21.92 16.51 0.64
N ARG A 28 22.42 17.62 0.07
CA ARG A 28 23.61 17.62 -0.77
C ARG A 28 24.84 17.13 0.00
N LYS A 29 25.06 17.60 1.23
CA LYS A 29 26.16 17.14 2.10
C LYS A 29 26.03 15.66 2.44
N ILE A 30 24.83 15.20 2.81
CA ILE A 30 24.54 13.78 3.08
C ILE A 30 24.90 12.94 1.86
N THR A 31 24.40 13.32 0.68
CA THR A 31 24.68 12.58 -0.56
C THR A 31 26.17 12.54 -0.89
N GLN A 32 26.90 13.64 -0.70
CA GLN A 32 28.34 13.70 -0.92
C GLN A 32 29.10 12.76 0.03
N VAL A 33 28.79 12.82 1.33
CA VAL A 33 29.41 11.97 2.35
C VAL A 33 29.09 10.50 2.11
N SER A 34 27.82 10.16 1.83
CA SER A 34 27.42 8.77 1.51
C SER A 34 28.14 8.21 0.29
N LYS A 35 28.35 9.04 -0.75
CA LYS A 35 29.15 8.66 -1.93
C LYS A 35 30.63 8.46 -1.58
N GLN A 36 31.22 9.35 -0.79
CA GLN A 36 32.62 9.22 -0.32
C GLN A 36 32.82 7.97 0.54
N MET A 37 31.86 7.67 1.41
CA MET A 37 31.84 6.46 2.25
C MET A 37 31.47 5.18 1.48
N LYS A 38 31.22 5.28 0.17
CA LYS A 38 30.83 4.15 -0.71
C LYS A 38 29.64 3.35 -0.16
N MET A 39 28.66 4.03 0.42
CA MET A 39 27.45 3.39 0.92
C MET A 39 26.72 2.68 -0.22
N LYS A 40 26.27 1.44 0.01
CA LYS A 40 25.53 0.64 -0.99
C LYS A 40 24.14 1.23 -1.31
N GLN A 41 23.56 1.99 -0.39
CA GLN A 41 22.28 2.64 -0.55
C GLN A 41 22.41 4.12 -0.19
N LEU A 42 21.89 4.98 -1.06
CA LEU A 42 21.81 6.42 -0.83
C LEU A 42 20.43 6.75 -0.26
N TYR A 43 20.40 7.61 0.75
CA TYR A 43 19.15 8.10 1.33
C TYR A 43 18.56 9.18 0.43
N GLN A 44 17.32 8.96 -0.01
CA GLN A 44 16.57 9.89 -0.84
C GLN A 44 15.52 10.62 -0.01
N ILE A 45 15.21 11.87 -0.37
CA ILE A 45 14.12 12.64 0.22
C ILE A 45 13.11 13.06 -0.87
N LEU A 46 11.87 13.27 -0.45
CA LEU A 46 10.79 13.81 -1.29
C LEU A 46 10.37 15.16 -0.72
N ILE A 47 10.36 16.18 -1.56
CA ILE A 47 9.84 17.51 -1.25
C ILE A 47 8.49 17.66 -1.93
N LEU A 48 7.44 17.88 -1.15
CA LEU A 48 6.08 18.14 -1.63
C LEU A 48 5.78 19.62 -1.46
N ILE A 49 5.38 20.29 -2.55
CA ILE A 49 5.01 21.70 -2.55
C ILE A 49 3.54 21.77 -2.96
N ASP A 50 2.68 22.09 -2.01
CA ASP A 50 1.23 22.15 -2.24
C ASP A 50 0.77 23.59 -2.45
N ASP A 51 0.23 23.87 -3.64
CA ASP A 51 -0.50 25.09 -4.02
C ASP A 51 0.10 26.45 -3.61
N PHE A 52 1.42 26.63 -3.77
CA PHE A 52 2.09 27.92 -3.57
C PHE A 52 2.11 28.83 -4.81
N ALA A 53 1.25 28.56 -5.79
CA ALA A 53 1.22 29.27 -7.06
C ALA A 53 0.92 30.77 -6.92
N ASP A 54 0.25 31.20 -5.85
CA ASP A 54 -0.04 32.62 -5.60
C ASP A 54 1.07 33.34 -4.79
N SER A 55 2.13 32.65 -4.38
CA SER A 55 3.26 33.27 -3.66
C SER A 55 4.15 34.08 -4.63
N PRO A 56 4.30 35.41 -4.45
CA PRO A 56 5.16 36.24 -5.29
C PRO A 56 6.61 35.76 -5.34
N ASN A 57 7.03 35.02 -4.31
CA ASN A 57 8.39 34.49 -4.15
C ASN A 57 8.67 33.28 -5.04
N LEU A 58 7.63 32.57 -5.52
CA LEU A 58 7.78 31.49 -6.50
C LEU A 58 8.08 32.04 -7.91
N HIS A 59 7.69 33.29 -8.16
CA HIS A 59 7.67 33.95 -9.49
C HIS A 59 8.89 34.78 -9.82
N LYS A 60 10.00 34.61 -9.09
CA LYS A 60 11.24 35.34 -9.43
C LYS A 60 11.64 34.95 -10.86
N ARG A 61 11.50 35.89 -11.80
CA ARG A 61 11.82 35.73 -13.24
C ARG A 61 13.27 35.32 -13.53
N THR A 62 14.13 35.38 -12.53
CA THR A 62 15.51 34.91 -12.56
C THR A 62 15.56 33.46 -12.11
N GLY A 63 16.08 32.57 -12.96
CA GLY A 63 16.19 31.10 -12.75
C GLY A 63 17.12 30.65 -11.60
N ASP A 64 17.12 31.41 -10.50
CA ASP A 64 17.77 31.14 -9.23
C ASP A 64 16.73 30.91 -8.13
N SER A 65 15.48 30.58 -8.48
CA SER A 65 14.52 30.14 -7.46
C SER A 65 14.96 28.77 -6.92
N ALA A 66 14.73 28.54 -5.62
CA ALA A 66 15.00 27.24 -5.02
C ALA A 66 14.24 26.10 -5.73
N LEU A 67 13.05 26.41 -6.27
CA LEU A 67 12.23 25.48 -7.04
C LEU A 67 12.87 25.08 -8.37
N ASP A 68 13.41 26.05 -9.13
CA ASP A 68 14.13 25.74 -10.38
C ASP A 68 15.33 24.83 -10.11
N THR A 69 16.06 25.09 -9.02
CA THR A 69 17.20 24.27 -8.61
C THR A 69 16.79 22.81 -8.34
N LEU A 70 15.62 22.59 -7.73
CA LEU A 70 15.10 21.24 -7.49
C LEU A 70 14.82 20.50 -8.80
N PHE A 71 14.18 21.14 -9.77
CA PHE A 71 13.83 20.48 -11.04
C PHE A 71 15.04 20.29 -11.97
N VAL A 72 16.04 21.18 -11.92
CA VAL A 72 17.25 21.07 -12.74
C VAL A 72 18.31 20.14 -12.10
N ARG A 73 18.49 20.21 -10.78
CA ARG A 73 19.62 19.55 -10.07
C ARG A 73 19.21 18.59 -8.96
N GLY A 74 17.94 18.53 -8.56
CA GLY A 74 17.47 17.72 -7.42
C GLY A 74 17.90 16.25 -7.49
N ARG A 75 17.86 15.65 -8.69
CA ARG A 75 18.31 14.27 -8.92
C ARG A 75 19.78 14.03 -8.52
N HIS A 76 20.66 15.01 -8.68
CA HIS A 76 22.08 14.88 -8.29
C HIS A 76 22.25 14.82 -6.78
N PHE A 77 21.30 15.39 -6.04
CA PHE A 77 21.25 15.44 -4.58
C PHE A 77 20.31 14.39 -3.98
N GLN A 78 19.81 13.44 -4.77
CA GLN A 78 18.87 12.42 -4.28
C GLN A 78 17.57 13.04 -3.72
N ILE A 79 17.11 14.11 -4.37
CA ILE A 79 15.86 14.81 -4.04
C ILE A 79 14.86 14.57 -5.17
N SER A 80 13.70 14.02 -4.81
CA SER A 80 12.50 14.02 -5.65
C SER A 80 11.62 15.21 -5.25
N THR A 81 10.91 15.80 -6.21
CA THR A 81 10.09 16.99 -5.96
C THR A 81 8.75 16.89 -6.69
N TRP A 82 7.66 17.07 -5.95
CA TRP A 82 6.31 17.21 -6.52
C TRP A 82 5.78 18.60 -6.22
N VAL A 83 5.08 19.17 -7.20
CA VAL A 83 4.45 20.48 -7.11
C VAL A 83 3.00 20.32 -7.54
N SER A 84 2.06 20.69 -6.69
CA SER A 84 0.67 20.89 -7.08
C SER A 84 0.44 22.37 -7.41
N THR A 85 -0.43 22.66 -8.37
CA THR A 85 -0.79 24.03 -8.74
C THR A 85 -2.15 24.07 -9.41
N GLN A 86 -2.92 25.13 -9.14
CA GLN A 86 -4.15 25.42 -9.87
C GLN A 86 -3.91 26.20 -11.18
N LYS A 87 -2.74 26.81 -11.36
CA LYS A 87 -2.39 27.68 -12.50
C LYS A 87 -1.02 27.30 -13.05
N LEU A 88 -1.00 26.47 -14.10
CA LEU A 88 0.22 25.93 -14.68
C LEU A 88 1.14 27.04 -15.21
N ARG A 89 0.57 28.12 -15.76
CA ARG A 89 1.33 29.26 -16.29
C ARG A 89 2.11 30.05 -15.23
N LEU A 90 1.74 29.93 -13.96
CA LEU A 90 2.45 30.58 -12.84
C LEU A 90 3.71 29.80 -12.45
N ILE A 91 3.83 28.53 -12.82
CA ILE A 91 5.06 27.78 -12.64
C ILE A 91 6.12 28.27 -13.62
N SER A 92 7.40 28.20 -13.29
CA SER A 92 8.47 28.59 -14.22
C SER A 92 8.55 27.63 -15.42
N ASN A 93 9.00 28.13 -16.57
CA ASN A 93 9.25 27.27 -17.74
C ASN A 93 10.29 26.18 -17.40
N ALA A 94 11.35 26.53 -16.65
CA ALA A 94 12.38 25.60 -16.21
C ALA A 94 11.82 24.39 -15.45
N VAL A 95 10.82 24.59 -14.59
CA VAL A 95 10.15 23.49 -13.88
C VAL A 95 9.32 22.65 -14.84
N ARG A 96 8.51 23.26 -15.71
CA ARG A 96 7.61 22.54 -16.62
C ARG A 96 8.36 21.66 -17.64
N VAL A 97 9.47 22.15 -18.20
CA VAL A 97 10.27 21.37 -19.17
C VAL A 97 11.12 20.27 -18.52
N ASN A 98 11.44 20.39 -17.23
CA ASN A 98 12.20 19.38 -16.49
C ASN A 98 11.30 18.40 -15.72
N ALA A 99 9.97 18.61 -15.75
CA ALA A 99 9.01 17.70 -15.16
C ALA A 99 9.14 16.32 -15.82
N GLN A 100 9.14 15.27 -15.00
CA GLN A 100 9.21 13.89 -15.49
C GLN A 100 7.83 13.33 -15.82
N PHE A 101 6.80 13.84 -15.15
CA PHE A 101 5.42 13.46 -15.39
C PHE A 101 4.47 14.61 -15.03
N PHE A 102 3.25 14.53 -15.56
CA PHE A 102 2.11 15.35 -15.15
C PHE A 102 0.98 14.48 -14.65
N MET A 103 0.24 14.97 -13.65
CA MET A 103 -1.05 14.43 -13.20
C MET A 103 -2.07 15.55 -13.31
N VAL A 104 -3.06 15.38 -14.18
CA VAL A 104 -3.95 16.45 -14.60
C VAL A 104 -5.39 16.04 -14.34
N TRP A 105 -5.97 16.58 -13.27
CA TRP A 105 -7.38 16.45 -12.96
C TRP A 105 -8.23 17.36 -13.86
N ARG A 106 -9.56 17.24 -13.72
CA ARG A 106 -10.51 18.10 -14.42
C ARG A 106 -10.24 19.59 -14.16
N LEU A 107 -9.70 20.26 -15.15
CA LEU A 107 -9.51 21.70 -15.21
C LEU A 107 -10.83 22.39 -15.55
N ARG A 108 -11.20 23.40 -14.76
CA ARG A 108 -12.40 24.22 -14.99
C ARG A 108 -12.13 25.43 -15.89
N ASN A 109 -10.86 25.83 -16.01
CA ASN A 109 -10.44 26.98 -16.80
C ASN A 109 -9.95 26.51 -18.18
N GLN A 110 -10.62 26.98 -19.23
CA GLN A 110 -10.29 26.66 -20.62
C GLN A 110 -8.86 27.11 -20.99
N LEU A 111 -8.38 28.25 -20.49
CA LEU A 111 -7.03 28.75 -20.76
C LEU A 111 -5.92 27.88 -20.16
N GLU A 112 -6.18 27.27 -19.00
CA GLU A 112 -5.24 26.34 -18.36
C GLU A 112 -5.22 25.00 -19.11
N LYS A 113 -6.40 24.52 -19.53
CA LYS A 113 -6.51 23.34 -20.41
C LYS A 113 -5.74 23.56 -21.70
N ASP A 114 -6.02 24.66 -22.39
CA ASP A 114 -5.36 24.99 -23.66
C ASP A 114 -3.85 25.11 -23.51
N SER A 115 -3.35 25.72 -22.43
CA SER A 115 -1.91 25.82 -22.18
C SER A 115 -1.22 24.50 -21.97
N LEU A 116 -1.79 23.62 -21.15
CA LEU A 116 -1.26 22.28 -20.97
C LEU A 116 -1.20 21.53 -22.30
N LEU A 117 -2.31 21.55 -23.05
CA LEU A 117 -2.40 20.84 -24.33
C LEU A 117 -1.41 21.41 -25.34
N GLU A 118 -1.24 22.73 -25.40
CA GLU A 118 -0.29 23.42 -26.27
C GLU A 118 1.16 23.04 -25.98
N GLU A 119 1.56 22.99 -24.71
CA GLU A 119 2.92 22.59 -24.32
C GLU A 119 3.26 21.14 -24.72
N LEU A 120 2.25 20.29 -24.92
CA LEU A 120 2.41 18.88 -25.27
C LEU A 120 2.17 18.60 -26.77
N THR A 121 1.86 19.61 -27.59
CA THR A 121 1.56 19.42 -29.02
C THR A 121 2.71 18.86 -29.85
N ALA A 122 3.95 19.03 -29.39
CA ALA A 122 5.11 18.39 -29.99
C ALA A 122 5.07 16.86 -29.89
N LEU A 123 4.34 16.32 -28.92
CA LEU A 123 4.22 14.89 -28.67
C LEU A 123 3.04 14.30 -29.44
N VAL A 124 1.87 14.93 -29.40
CA VAL A 124 0.64 14.40 -30.01
C VAL A 124 -0.20 15.57 -30.54
N PRO A 125 -0.93 15.43 -31.68
CA PRO A 125 -1.78 16.51 -32.18
C PRO A 125 -2.80 16.99 -31.15
N LYS A 126 -3.02 18.32 -31.07
CA LYS A 126 -3.88 18.95 -30.04
C LYS A 126 -5.27 18.30 -29.92
N LYS A 127 -5.92 17.97 -31.05
CA LYS A 127 -7.23 17.30 -31.06
C LYS A 127 -7.22 15.93 -30.36
N GLN A 128 -6.17 15.16 -30.56
CA GLN A 128 -6.03 13.85 -29.95
C GLN A 128 -5.68 13.97 -28.46
N LEU A 129 -4.81 14.93 -28.09
CA LEU A 129 -4.56 15.25 -26.68
C LEU A 129 -5.83 15.67 -25.94
N GLU A 130 -6.66 16.49 -26.57
CA GLU A 130 -7.93 16.93 -25.99
C GLU A 130 -8.89 15.75 -25.79
N ALA A 131 -9.02 14.86 -26.78
CA ALA A 131 -9.83 13.65 -26.64
C ALA A 131 -9.34 12.73 -25.51
N MET A 132 -8.02 12.54 -25.38
CA MET A 132 -7.43 11.75 -24.29
C MET A 132 -7.67 12.41 -22.93
N TYR A 133 -7.53 13.74 -22.84
CA TYR A 133 -7.81 14.48 -21.62
C TYR A 133 -9.27 14.33 -21.19
N GLU A 134 -10.23 14.58 -22.09
CA GLU A 134 -11.67 14.53 -21.76
C GLU A 134 -12.09 13.12 -21.33
N GLU A 135 -11.57 12.06 -21.97
CA GLU A 135 -11.82 10.68 -21.54
C GLU A 135 -11.18 10.39 -20.18
N ALA A 136 -9.95 10.85 -19.95
CA ALA A 136 -9.24 10.60 -18.70
C ALA A 136 -9.86 11.28 -17.48
N VAL A 137 -10.54 12.42 -17.65
CA VAL A 137 -11.19 13.16 -16.56
C VAL A 137 -12.72 12.99 -16.53
N ARG A 138 -13.26 12.06 -17.34
CA ARG A 138 -14.71 11.80 -17.45
C ARG A 138 -15.29 11.32 -16.12
N GLU A 139 -14.60 10.42 -15.44
CA GLU A 139 -15.01 9.89 -14.14
C GLU A 139 -14.65 10.85 -13.00
N PRO A 140 -15.48 10.95 -11.94
CA PRO A 140 -15.13 11.70 -10.75
C PRO A 140 -13.77 11.28 -10.17
N TYR A 141 -12.97 12.26 -9.75
CA TYR A 141 -11.63 12.08 -9.18
C TYR A 141 -10.57 11.44 -10.11
N SER A 142 -10.92 11.17 -11.37
CA SER A 142 -9.98 10.69 -12.37
C SER A 142 -9.09 11.81 -12.90
N PHE A 143 -7.92 11.43 -13.43
CA PHE A 143 -6.93 12.35 -13.96
C PHE A 143 -6.20 11.74 -15.17
N LEU A 144 -5.70 12.61 -16.04
CA LEU A 144 -4.75 12.24 -17.08
C LEU A 144 -3.35 12.19 -16.48
N TYR A 145 -2.70 11.03 -16.56
CA TYR A 145 -1.28 10.87 -16.24
C TYR A 145 -0.44 10.86 -17.51
N ILE A 146 0.64 11.63 -17.49
CA ILE A 146 1.52 11.81 -18.64
C ILE A 146 2.94 11.54 -18.16
N TYR A 147 3.55 10.44 -18.58
CA TYR A 147 4.91 10.08 -18.18
C TYR A 147 5.93 10.40 -19.28
N LEU A 148 6.55 11.57 -19.19
CA LEU A 148 7.38 12.15 -20.25
C LEU A 148 8.71 11.42 -20.50
N LEU A 149 9.12 10.52 -19.60
CA LEU A 149 10.34 9.71 -19.77
C LEU A 149 10.11 8.45 -20.62
N LYS A 150 8.86 8.12 -20.90
CA LYS A 150 8.47 6.95 -21.70
C LYS A 150 8.32 7.32 -23.18
N PRO A 151 8.47 6.35 -24.09
CA PRO A 151 8.15 6.58 -25.49
C PRO A 151 6.67 6.95 -25.64
N GLN A 152 6.36 7.64 -26.74
CA GLN A 152 5.06 8.28 -26.98
C GLN A 152 3.88 7.32 -26.83
N ASP A 153 4.02 6.07 -27.26
CA ASP A 153 3.02 5.00 -27.18
C ASP A 153 2.76 4.48 -25.76
N GLU A 154 3.67 4.77 -24.83
CA GLU A 154 3.55 4.44 -23.40
C GLU A 154 3.31 5.65 -22.50
N MET A 155 3.18 6.84 -23.08
CA MET A 155 3.27 8.09 -22.33
C MET A 155 1.98 8.49 -21.62
N PHE A 156 0.80 8.21 -22.19
CA PHE A 156 -0.48 8.76 -21.73
C PHE A 156 -1.35 7.68 -21.07
N HIS A 157 -1.86 7.97 -19.89
CA HIS A 157 -2.69 7.06 -19.11
C HIS A 157 -3.88 7.77 -18.45
N ILE A 158 -4.96 7.03 -18.23
CA ILE A 158 -6.04 7.38 -17.30
C ILE A 158 -5.64 6.86 -15.93
N ARG A 159 -5.57 7.75 -14.94
CA ARG A 159 -5.00 7.48 -13.61
C ARG A 159 -3.61 6.87 -13.77
N PHE A 160 -3.29 5.76 -13.12
CA PHE A 160 -2.12 4.97 -13.50
C PHE A 160 -2.51 3.59 -14.07
N ASP A 161 -3.79 3.43 -14.44
CA ASP A 161 -4.43 2.15 -14.72
C ASP A 161 -4.37 1.82 -16.21
N LYS A 162 -4.91 2.73 -17.03
CA LYS A 162 -5.27 2.46 -18.44
C LYS A 162 -4.46 3.33 -19.36
N ARG A 163 -3.72 2.70 -20.27
CA ARG A 163 -2.90 3.40 -21.25
C ARG A 163 -3.70 3.75 -22.50
N PHE A 164 -3.48 4.94 -23.07
CA PHE A 164 -3.99 5.28 -24.39
C PHE A 164 -3.15 4.61 -25.48
N GLN A 165 -3.79 4.08 -26.51
CA GLN A 165 -3.10 3.62 -27.71
C GLN A 165 -3.03 4.77 -28.72
N ILE A 166 -1.83 5.30 -28.95
CA ILE A 166 -1.60 6.34 -29.95
C ILE A 166 -1.22 5.66 -31.25
N GLY A 167 -2.20 5.48 -32.13
CA GLY A 167 -1.96 4.98 -33.48
C GLY A 167 -1.37 6.07 -34.38
N LEU A 168 -0.29 5.76 -35.08
CA LEU A 168 0.05 6.45 -36.34
C LEU A 168 -1.11 6.18 -37.30
N ALA A 169 -1.85 7.21 -37.69
CA ALA A 169 -2.79 7.08 -38.80
C ALA A 169 -1.99 6.58 -40.03
N PRO A 170 -2.37 5.45 -40.66
CA PRO A 170 -1.75 5.06 -41.92
C PRO A 170 -2.05 6.15 -42.96
N LEU A 171 -1.01 6.71 -43.57
CA LEU A 171 -1.19 7.36 -44.87
C LEU A 171 -1.59 6.29 -45.90
N ALA A 172 -2.55 6.64 -46.76
CA ALA A 172 -3.13 5.86 -47.87
C ALA A 172 -4.31 4.94 -47.46
N ASN A 173 -5.52 5.02 -48.02
CA ASN A 173 -5.92 5.40 -49.37
C ASN A 173 -7.20 6.25 -49.37
N ALA A 174 -7.11 7.43 -49.98
CA ALA A 174 -8.25 8.03 -50.63
C ALA A 174 -8.43 7.33 -51.99
N THR A 175 -9.62 6.78 -52.25
CA THR A 175 -10.23 6.79 -53.60
C THR A 175 -11.74 6.48 -53.51
N PRO A 176 -12.54 6.98 -54.47
CA PRO A 176 -13.89 7.49 -54.26
C PRO A 176 -15.00 6.51 -54.70
N HIS A 177 -16.24 7.02 -54.76
CA HIS A 177 -17.54 6.42 -55.08
C HIS A 177 -18.37 6.13 -53.83
N GLY A 178 -19.61 6.57 -53.65
CA GLY A 178 -20.55 7.22 -54.55
C GLY A 178 -21.96 6.87 -54.04
N SER A 179 -22.64 7.84 -53.43
CA SER A 179 -24.11 8.08 -53.38
C SER A 179 -25.13 6.95 -53.10
N LEU A 180 -26.04 7.27 -52.15
CA LEU A 180 -27.46 6.84 -52.01
C LEU A 180 -27.70 5.46 -51.36
N ALA A 181 -28.67 5.21 -50.46
CA ALA A 181 -29.87 5.94 -50.05
C ALA A 181 -30.30 5.56 -48.61
N VAL A 182 -31.22 6.35 -48.07
CA VAL A 182 -32.05 6.11 -46.88
C VAL A 182 -33.14 5.10 -47.23
N ASP A 183 -33.40 4.09 -46.38
CA ASP A 183 -34.79 3.66 -46.11
C ASP A 183 -34.93 2.88 -44.79
N ASP A 184 -36.08 3.12 -44.17
CA ASP A 184 -36.53 2.71 -42.85
C ASP A 184 -37.04 1.26 -42.79
N SER A 185 -37.10 0.76 -41.56
CA SER A 185 -38.00 -0.29 -41.05
C SER A 185 -37.73 -1.76 -41.43
N GLN A 186 -37.45 -2.59 -40.41
CA GLN A 186 -38.22 -3.81 -40.11
C GLN A 186 -37.84 -4.45 -38.76
N GLN A 187 -38.83 -4.39 -37.85
CA GLN A 187 -39.35 -5.46 -37.00
C GLN A 187 -38.45 -6.18 -35.97
N ALA A 188 -38.79 -5.88 -34.71
CA ALA A 188 -38.55 -6.71 -33.54
C ALA A 188 -39.38 -8.01 -33.57
N SER A 189 -38.75 -9.16 -33.28
CA SER A 189 -39.27 -10.22 -32.40
C SER A 189 -38.22 -11.34 -32.26
N GLY A 190 -37.95 -11.79 -31.04
CA GLY A 190 -36.99 -12.89 -30.82
C GLY A 190 -36.63 -13.19 -29.37
N GLN A 191 -37.59 -13.75 -28.62
CA GLN A 191 -37.45 -14.75 -27.55
C GLN A 191 -36.48 -14.47 -26.38
N GLN A 192 -37.07 -14.15 -25.21
CA GLN A 192 -36.43 -14.27 -23.90
C GLN A 192 -36.40 -15.75 -23.47
N HIS A 193 -35.21 -16.33 -23.33
CA HIS A 193 -34.99 -17.57 -22.58
C HIS A 193 -35.01 -17.27 -21.07
N PRO A 194 -35.62 -18.13 -20.23
CA PRO A 194 -35.61 -17.94 -18.78
C PRO A 194 -34.20 -18.18 -18.23
N LEU A 195 -33.67 -17.20 -17.49
CA LEU A 195 -32.40 -17.31 -16.77
C LEU A 195 -32.55 -18.38 -15.67
N GLN A 196 -31.84 -19.50 -15.82
CA GLN A 196 -31.61 -20.45 -14.74
C GLN A 196 -30.74 -19.77 -13.67
N GLU A 197 -31.23 -19.68 -12.43
CA GLU A 197 -30.40 -19.35 -11.27
C GLU A 197 -29.30 -20.40 -11.12
N ARG A 198 -28.08 -20.06 -11.55
CA ARG A 198 -26.88 -20.88 -11.32
C ARG A 198 -26.35 -20.61 -9.91
N VAL A 199 -26.48 -21.62 -9.05
CA VAL A 199 -25.85 -21.65 -7.73
C VAL A 199 -24.32 -21.67 -7.90
N LYS A 200 -23.63 -20.63 -7.41
CA LYS A 200 -22.16 -20.56 -7.34
C LYS A 200 -21.63 -21.66 -6.43
N ARG A 201 -20.74 -22.55 -6.92
CA ARG A 201 -20.09 -23.58 -6.10
C ARG A 201 -18.74 -23.06 -5.61
N VAL A 202 -18.56 -23.08 -4.28
CA VAL A 202 -17.30 -22.87 -3.56
C VAL A 202 -16.90 -24.22 -2.97
N ALA A 203 -15.63 -24.59 -3.05
CA ALA A 203 -15.08 -25.79 -2.43
C ALA A 203 -13.74 -25.49 -1.74
N GLY A 204 -13.35 -26.29 -0.74
CA GLY A 204 -12.06 -26.18 -0.03
C GLY A 204 -12.18 -25.64 1.40
N THR A 205 -11.09 -25.03 1.87
CA THR A 205 -10.89 -24.50 3.22
C THR A 205 -10.62 -23.00 3.18
N ASP A 206 -10.66 -22.33 4.35
CA ASP A 206 -10.39 -20.89 4.44
C ASP A 206 -9.01 -20.46 3.92
N SER A 207 -8.05 -21.39 3.88
CA SER A 207 -6.66 -21.13 3.45
C SER A 207 -6.33 -21.71 2.07
N ASP A 208 -7.21 -22.55 1.51
CA ASP A 208 -7.03 -23.22 0.23
C ASP A 208 -8.40 -23.57 -0.36
N PHE A 209 -8.87 -22.76 -1.31
CA PHE A 209 -10.22 -22.84 -1.84
C PHE A 209 -10.26 -22.71 -3.37
N GLU A 210 -11.33 -23.26 -3.94
CA GLU A 210 -11.66 -23.18 -5.35
C GLU A 210 -13.06 -22.56 -5.51
N PHE A 211 -13.20 -21.69 -6.52
CA PHE A 211 -14.43 -20.98 -6.80
C PHE A 211 -14.76 -21.05 -8.30
N ASP A 212 -15.96 -21.53 -8.64
CA ASP A 212 -16.45 -21.52 -10.01
C ASP A 212 -17.06 -20.15 -10.35
N VAL A 213 -16.46 -19.47 -11.33
CA VAL A 213 -16.90 -18.16 -11.83
C VAL A 213 -18.25 -18.25 -12.57
N GLY A 214 -18.69 -19.47 -12.93
CA GLY A 214 -20.00 -19.75 -13.51
C GLY A 214 -20.11 -19.47 -15.00
N GLU A 215 -19.03 -18.98 -15.62
CA GLU A 215 -18.88 -18.72 -17.04
C GLU A 215 -17.53 -19.25 -17.56
N SER A 216 -17.51 -19.75 -18.79
CA SER A 216 -16.29 -20.20 -19.45
C SER A 216 -15.72 -19.05 -20.27
N VAL A 217 -14.67 -18.40 -19.75
CA VAL A 217 -13.99 -17.29 -20.43
C VAL A 217 -12.82 -17.83 -21.26
N HIS A 218 -12.82 -17.54 -22.57
CA HIS A 218 -11.67 -17.84 -23.43
C HIS A 218 -10.64 -16.70 -23.30
N LEU A 219 -9.56 -16.99 -22.56
CA LEU A 219 -8.44 -16.08 -22.38
C LEU A 219 -7.49 -16.20 -23.59
N GLN A 220 -7.31 -15.11 -24.34
CA GLN A 220 -6.22 -15.03 -25.34
C GLN A 220 -4.87 -15.03 -24.60
N GLY A 221 -3.78 -15.42 -25.26
CA GLY A 221 -2.47 -15.73 -24.64
C GLY A 221 -1.72 -14.59 -23.90
N ALA A 222 -2.38 -13.48 -23.60
CA ALA A 222 -1.88 -12.37 -22.79
C ALA A 222 -2.99 -11.72 -21.91
N ALA A 223 -4.05 -12.48 -21.61
CA ALA A 223 -5.20 -11.95 -20.88
C ALA A 223 -4.92 -11.87 -19.38
N LYS A 224 -5.00 -10.65 -18.85
CA LYS A 224 -4.66 -10.34 -17.46
C LYS A 224 -5.87 -10.46 -16.54
N LEU A 225 -5.70 -11.06 -15.36
CA LEU A 225 -6.73 -11.06 -14.32
C LEU A 225 -6.40 -10.02 -13.24
N GLY A 226 -7.29 -9.05 -13.07
CA GLY A 226 -7.25 -8.09 -11.97
C GLY A 226 -8.25 -8.47 -10.88
N VAL A 227 -7.86 -8.41 -9.61
CA VAL A 227 -8.79 -8.61 -8.50
C VAL A 227 -9.16 -7.25 -7.92
N PHE A 228 -10.33 -6.75 -8.33
CA PHE A 228 -10.76 -5.38 -8.04
C PHE A 228 -11.30 -5.16 -6.63
N LYS A 229 -11.85 -6.22 -6.01
CA LYS A 229 -12.43 -6.11 -4.67
C LYS A 229 -12.30 -7.41 -3.90
N ILE A 230 -11.32 -7.45 -3.01
CA ILE A 230 -11.21 -8.50 -2.00
C ILE A 230 -11.66 -7.92 -0.68
N ARG A 231 -12.55 -8.63 0.00
CA ARG A 231 -12.96 -8.34 1.37
C ARG A 231 -12.56 -9.51 2.24
N VAL A 232 -11.69 -9.28 3.21
CA VAL A 232 -11.40 -10.27 4.26
C VAL A 232 -12.18 -9.84 5.51
N ALA A 233 -13.17 -10.64 5.88
CA ALA A 233 -13.88 -10.46 7.14
C ALA A 233 -13.14 -11.24 8.22
N ASP A 234 -12.84 -10.57 9.33
CA ASP A 234 -12.38 -11.17 10.59
C ASP A 234 -10.98 -11.81 10.53
N THR A 235 -9.98 -10.96 10.33
CA THR A 235 -8.74 -11.38 9.67
C THR A 235 -7.95 -12.48 10.36
N PHE A 236 -7.96 -12.66 11.69
CA PHE A 236 -7.18 -13.76 12.32
C PHE A 236 -7.79 -14.23 13.64
N LEU A 237 -8.66 -15.24 13.57
CA LEU A 237 -9.10 -15.97 14.76
C LEU A 237 -8.02 -16.92 15.29
N SER A 238 -6.90 -17.13 14.60
CA SER A 238 -5.82 -18.01 15.04
C SER A 238 -4.46 -17.56 14.47
N THR A 239 -3.38 -18.07 15.06
CA THR A 239 -2.00 -17.89 14.59
C THR A 239 -1.30 -19.24 14.49
N ASP A 240 -0.53 -19.43 13.41
CA ASP A 240 0.32 -20.60 13.19
C ASP A 240 1.63 -20.54 14.00
N ARG A 241 1.97 -19.37 14.56
CA ARG A 241 3.22 -19.16 15.31
C ARG A 241 3.17 -19.72 16.73
N GLY A 242 1.98 -19.93 17.27
CA GLY A 242 1.83 -20.47 18.62
C GLY A 242 0.52 -20.09 19.30
N THR A 243 0.02 -20.96 20.16
CA THR A 243 -1.26 -20.77 20.87
C THR A 243 -1.14 -20.92 22.39
N TYR A 244 0.07 -21.12 22.92
CA TYR A 244 0.27 -21.39 24.34
C TYR A 244 0.76 -20.16 25.10
N LEU A 245 0.11 -19.85 26.22
CA LEU A 245 0.64 -18.97 27.26
C LEU A 245 1.43 -19.83 28.25
N TYR A 246 2.66 -19.45 28.56
CA TYR A 246 3.49 -20.13 29.54
C TYR A 246 3.77 -19.25 30.75
N TRP A 247 3.72 -19.83 31.93
CA TRP A 247 4.15 -19.18 33.15
C TRP A 247 4.90 -20.13 34.06
N ARG A 248 5.84 -19.60 34.82
CA ARG A 248 6.44 -20.33 35.93
C ARG A 248 5.62 -20.17 37.18
N ASP A 249 5.61 -21.21 38.01
CA ASP A 249 5.29 -21.12 39.42
C ASP A 249 6.60 -21.15 40.20
N THR A 250 6.93 -20.06 40.90
CA THR A 250 8.23 -19.91 41.58
C THR A 250 8.30 -20.78 42.84
N ALA A 251 7.18 -20.98 43.53
CA ALA A 251 7.10 -21.79 44.74
C ALA A 251 7.28 -23.29 44.44
N LEU A 252 6.73 -23.75 43.31
CA LEU A 252 6.83 -25.16 42.90
C LEU A 252 7.98 -25.44 41.93
N GLY A 253 8.59 -24.39 41.36
CA GLY A 253 9.64 -24.52 40.34
C GLY A 253 9.15 -25.17 39.05
N THR A 254 7.85 -25.09 38.76
CA THR A 254 7.21 -25.77 37.62
C THR A 254 6.89 -24.81 36.48
N LEU A 255 7.00 -25.30 35.24
CA LEU A 255 6.45 -24.64 34.06
C LEU A 255 5.01 -25.10 33.84
N ASN A 256 4.09 -24.16 33.71
CA ASN A 256 2.69 -24.39 33.41
C ASN A 256 2.30 -23.69 32.10
N TRP A 257 1.23 -24.16 31.47
CA TRP A 257 0.75 -23.62 30.21
C TRP A 257 -0.77 -23.70 30.09
N ALA A 258 -1.33 -22.83 29.25
CA ALA A 258 -2.72 -22.87 28.83
C ALA A 258 -2.82 -22.56 27.33
N GLN A 259 -3.76 -23.21 26.64
CA GLN A 259 -3.98 -23.02 25.21
C GLN A 259 -5.04 -21.97 24.96
N LEU A 260 -4.66 -20.92 24.24
CA LEU A 260 -5.56 -19.87 23.78
C LEU A 260 -6.48 -20.42 22.68
N PRO A 261 -7.82 -20.32 22.81
CA PRO A 261 -8.75 -20.79 21.80
C PRO A 261 -8.81 -19.85 20.60
N THR A 262 -9.30 -20.39 19.49
CA THR A 262 -9.61 -19.63 18.27
C THR A 262 -10.52 -18.44 18.60
N GLY A 263 -10.11 -17.24 18.24
CA GLY A 263 -10.85 -15.98 18.41
C GLY A 263 -10.54 -15.19 19.68
N ALA A 264 -9.66 -15.69 20.56
CA ALA A 264 -9.25 -15.02 21.81
C ALA A 264 -7.97 -14.14 21.66
N TYR A 265 -7.57 -13.82 20.43
CA TYR A 265 -6.34 -13.09 20.12
C TYR A 265 -6.49 -11.55 20.13
N THR A 266 -7.67 -11.03 20.48
CA THR A 266 -7.93 -9.58 20.55
C THR A 266 -7.65 -9.07 21.96
N GLY A 267 -7.27 -7.80 22.15
CA GLY A 267 -6.88 -7.29 23.48
C GLY A 267 -7.88 -7.57 24.58
N VAL A 268 -9.15 -7.26 24.33
CA VAL A 268 -10.23 -7.49 25.30
C VAL A 268 -10.51 -8.98 25.52
N ARG A 269 -10.57 -9.79 24.45
CA ARG A 269 -10.84 -11.24 24.58
C ARG A 269 -9.65 -12.00 25.16
N LEU A 270 -8.43 -11.57 24.85
CA LEU A 270 -7.18 -12.08 25.40
C LEU A 270 -7.12 -11.79 26.89
N ALA A 271 -7.39 -10.55 27.31
CA ALA A 271 -7.46 -10.18 28.73
C ALA A 271 -8.52 -11.01 29.49
N ALA A 272 -9.71 -11.19 28.90
CA ALA A 272 -10.76 -12.02 29.48
C ALA A 272 -10.34 -13.50 29.60
N TRP A 273 -9.66 -14.03 28.58
CA TRP A 273 -9.16 -15.40 28.59
C TRP A 273 -8.03 -15.60 29.61
N VAL A 274 -7.06 -14.68 29.67
CA VAL A 274 -5.97 -14.72 30.67
C VAL A 274 -6.55 -14.65 32.08
N SER A 275 -7.54 -13.77 32.30
CA SER A 275 -8.28 -13.67 33.57
C SER A 275 -8.93 -14.99 33.99
N SER A 276 -9.43 -15.76 33.02
CA SER A 276 -10.14 -17.03 33.29
C SER A 276 -9.20 -18.21 33.52
N ASN A 277 -7.96 -18.17 33.02
CA ASN A 277 -7.05 -19.32 33.03
C ASN A 277 -5.82 -19.13 33.92
N PHE A 278 -5.46 -17.88 34.24
CA PHE A 278 -4.21 -17.57 34.90
C PHE A 278 -4.39 -16.60 36.07
N ALA A 279 -4.56 -15.32 35.77
CA ALA A 279 -4.66 -14.24 36.75
C ALA A 279 -5.43 -13.07 36.15
N ALA A 280 -6.07 -12.27 37.01
CA ALA A 280 -6.85 -11.11 36.59
C ALA A 280 -6.04 -10.23 35.63
N ALA A 281 -6.58 -9.98 34.44
CA ALA A 281 -5.89 -9.26 33.39
C ALA A 281 -6.82 -8.23 32.74
N THR A 282 -6.27 -7.05 32.47
CA THR A 282 -7.00 -5.93 31.87
C THR A 282 -6.22 -5.43 30.66
N TYR A 283 -6.92 -5.24 29.55
CA TYR A 283 -6.35 -4.59 28.38
C TYR A 283 -6.67 -3.09 28.40
N VAL A 284 -5.63 -2.27 28.26
CA VAL A 284 -5.71 -0.80 28.26
C VAL A 284 -5.47 -0.29 26.85
N GLU A 285 -6.55 0.04 26.15
CA GLU A 285 -6.52 0.41 24.73
C GLU A 285 -5.70 1.69 24.45
N SER A 286 -5.79 2.70 25.30
CA SER A 286 -5.11 3.99 25.11
C SER A 286 -3.57 3.88 25.14
N ARG A 287 -3.04 2.87 25.84
CA ARG A 287 -1.60 2.57 25.93
C ARG A 287 -1.18 1.36 25.09
N ASN A 288 -2.14 0.60 24.55
CA ASN A 288 -1.93 -0.71 23.94
C ASN A 288 -1.12 -1.66 24.86
N GLU A 289 -1.58 -1.78 26.10
CA GLU A 289 -0.94 -2.57 27.16
C GLU A 289 -1.89 -3.64 27.70
N LEU A 290 -1.33 -4.82 28.01
CA LEU A 290 -2.01 -5.84 28.80
C LEU A 290 -1.40 -5.86 30.20
N GLU A 291 -2.22 -5.55 31.20
CA GLU A 291 -1.84 -5.55 32.61
C GLU A 291 -2.35 -6.84 33.24
N VAL A 292 -1.46 -7.73 33.65
CA VAL A 292 -1.79 -9.00 34.31
C VAL A 292 -1.42 -8.90 35.78
N ALA A 293 -2.33 -9.23 36.69
CA ALA A 293 -2.07 -9.22 38.12
C ALA A 293 -0.89 -10.16 38.46
N TYR A 294 0.05 -9.65 39.24
CA TYR A 294 1.25 -10.35 39.66
C TYR A 294 1.24 -10.53 41.18
N ASP A 295 1.25 -11.78 41.62
CA ASP A 295 1.19 -12.17 43.03
C ASP A 295 2.57 -12.44 43.65
N GLY A 296 3.65 -12.18 42.92
CA GLY A 296 5.02 -12.48 43.35
C GLY A 296 5.44 -13.94 43.15
N ASN A 297 4.51 -14.84 42.82
CA ASN A 297 4.80 -16.27 42.63
C ASN A 297 4.75 -16.67 41.15
N ARG A 298 3.67 -16.29 40.45
CA ARG A 298 3.41 -16.73 39.08
C ARG A 298 3.84 -15.67 38.09
N LEU A 299 4.72 -16.03 37.15
CA LEU A 299 5.28 -15.10 36.17
C LEU A 299 5.16 -15.68 34.76
N ILE A 300 4.53 -14.93 33.86
CA ILE A 300 4.49 -15.28 32.43
C ILE A 300 5.90 -15.09 31.85
N LEU A 301 6.38 -16.07 31.10
CA LEU A 301 7.75 -16.09 30.59
C LEU A 301 7.83 -15.80 29.10
N ASN A 302 8.82 -14.99 28.70
CA ASN A 302 9.19 -14.83 27.31
C ASN A 302 9.97 -16.06 26.78
N ASP A 303 10.14 -16.17 25.46
CA ASP A 303 10.77 -17.35 24.85
C ASP A 303 12.23 -17.56 25.27
N GLN A 304 12.97 -16.49 25.57
CA GLN A 304 14.34 -16.57 26.05
C GLN A 304 14.38 -17.08 27.50
N GLU A 305 13.48 -16.61 28.35
CA GLU A 305 13.32 -17.07 29.73
C GLU A 305 12.88 -18.54 29.77
N LEU A 306 11.96 -18.95 28.90
CA LEU A 306 11.57 -20.36 28.76
C LEU A 306 12.76 -21.24 28.42
N ARG A 307 13.56 -20.83 27.43
CA ARG A 307 14.74 -21.59 26.98
C ARG A 307 15.84 -21.68 28.04
N THR A 308 16.00 -20.64 28.85
CA THR A 308 17.08 -20.56 29.85
C THR A 308 16.70 -21.22 31.17
N GLN A 309 15.46 -21.01 31.64
CA GLN A 309 14.98 -21.54 32.93
C GLN A 309 14.46 -22.97 32.82
N PHE A 310 13.94 -23.37 31.65
CA PHE A 310 13.37 -24.70 31.41
C PHE A 310 13.92 -25.34 30.12
N PRO A 311 15.23 -25.60 29.99
CA PRO A 311 15.85 -26.13 28.76
C PRO A 311 15.47 -27.59 28.42
N GLY A 312 14.45 -28.15 29.07
CA GLY A 312 14.00 -29.54 28.92
C GLY A 312 13.33 -30.10 30.18
N SER A 313 13.26 -29.32 31.26
CA SER A 313 12.69 -29.71 32.57
C SER A 313 11.26 -29.22 32.81
N GLY A 314 10.67 -28.45 31.88
CA GLY A 314 9.32 -27.91 32.00
C GLY A 314 8.25 -28.81 31.35
N SER A 315 7.00 -28.68 31.79
CA SER A 315 5.85 -29.29 31.10
C SER A 315 5.58 -28.51 29.81
N TYR A 316 5.81 -29.15 28.65
CA TYR A 316 5.48 -28.60 27.34
C TYR A 316 4.32 -29.38 26.72
N PRO A 317 3.37 -28.70 26.05
CA PRO A 317 2.33 -29.36 25.27
C PRO A 317 2.92 -30.12 24.08
N GLN A 318 2.13 -31.05 23.53
CA GLN A 318 2.57 -31.90 22.43
C GLN A 318 3.05 -31.07 21.23
N GLY A 319 4.27 -31.36 20.75
CA GLY A 319 4.88 -30.65 19.62
C GLY A 319 5.59 -29.34 19.97
N ALA A 320 5.49 -28.86 21.22
CA ALA A 320 6.28 -27.74 21.72
C ALA A 320 7.58 -28.23 22.37
N THR A 321 8.64 -27.45 22.23
CA THR A 321 9.95 -27.69 22.84
C THR A 321 10.54 -26.38 23.38
N PRO A 322 11.58 -26.41 24.23
CA PRO A 322 12.25 -25.18 24.67
C PRO A 322 12.81 -24.33 23.52
N SER A 323 13.16 -24.96 22.39
CA SER A 323 13.65 -24.27 21.18
C SER A 323 12.53 -23.82 20.25
N LYS A 324 11.33 -24.41 20.36
CA LYS A 324 10.13 -24.09 19.59
C LYS A 324 8.90 -24.16 20.52
N PRO A 325 8.69 -23.17 21.39
CA PRO A 325 7.69 -23.27 22.44
C PRO A 325 6.25 -23.15 21.93
N LEU A 326 6.04 -22.74 20.67
CA LEU A 326 4.70 -22.46 20.12
C LEU A 326 3.91 -21.48 21.03
N SER A 327 4.62 -20.49 21.58
CA SER A 327 4.08 -19.53 22.53
C SER A 327 3.34 -18.36 21.84
N ILE A 328 2.50 -17.68 22.60
CA ILE A 328 1.88 -16.42 22.18
C ILE A 328 2.76 -15.19 22.44
N ASN A 329 4.06 -15.37 22.74
CA ASN A 329 4.96 -14.25 23.07
C ASN A 329 5.18 -13.28 21.90
N HIS A 330 4.98 -13.76 20.66
CA HIS A 330 4.95 -12.90 19.47
C HIS A 330 3.78 -11.90 19.48
N LEU A 331 2.72 -12.16 20.26
CA LEU A 331 1.60 -11.25 20.46
C LEU A 331 1.80 -10.36 21.67
N LEU A 332 2.33 -10.92 22.77
CA LEU A 332 2.47 -10.22 24.04
C LEU A 332 3.61 -9.19 24.03
N GLY A 333 4.71 -9.49 23.32
CA GLY A 333 5.90 -8.64 23.34
C GLY A 333 6.64 -8.69 24.69
N PRO A 334 7.57 -7.74 24.93
CA PRO A 334 8.31 -7.68 26.19
C PRO A 334 7.42 -7.22 27.35
N SER A 335 7.73 -7.70 28.55
CA SER A 335 7.03 -7.33 29.78
C SER A 335 7.95 -6.87 30.89
N PHE A 336 7.40 -6.11 31.83
CA PHE A 336 8.06 -5.75 33.09
C PHE A 336 7.07 -5.78 34.26
N ILE A 337 7.58 -5.85 35.49
CA ILE A 337 6.76 -5.67 36.70
C ILE A 337 6.65 -4.18 36.99
N ASN A 338 5.43 -3.67 37.19
CA ASN A 338 5.20 -2.26 37.48
C ASN A 338 5.86 -1.82 38.80
N GLU A 339 5.99 -0.51 39.01
CA GLU A 339 6.64 0.05 40.21
C GLU A 339 5.96 -0.37 41.52
N ALA A 340 4.64 -0.60 41.48
CA ALA A 340 3.87 -1.07 42.62
C ALA A 340 4.07 -2.57 42.93
N GLY A 341 4.77 -3.31 42.07
CA GLY A 341 5.09 -4.73 42.28
C GLY A 341 3.91 -5.69 42.18
N ASN A 342 2.76 -5.23 41.67
CA ASN A 342 1.49 -5.97 41.70
C ASN A 342 0.93 -6.32 40.32
N GLN A 343 1.57 -5.87 39.23
CA GLN A 343 1.18 -6.21 37.87
C GLN A 343 2.40 -6.50 36.98
N GLN A 344 2.30 -7.53 36.16
CA GLN A 344 3.15 -7.76 35.00
C GLN A 344 2.50 -7.05 33.80
N VAL A 345 3.20 -6.04 33.28
CA VAL A 345 2.72 -5.20 32.18
C VAL A 345 3.41 -5.62 30.89
N PHE A 346 2.61 -5.95 29.87
CA PHE A 346 3.07 -6.24 28.52
C PHE A 346 2.87 -5.01 27.65
N THR A 347 3.98 -4.40 27.25
CA THR A 347 3.96 -3.27 26.32
C THR A 347 3.95 -3.77 24.89
N PHE A 348 3.10 -3.17 24.05
CA PHE A 348 2.97 -3.51 22.63
C PHE A 348 2.34 -4.88 22.38
N VAL A 349 1.10 -5.08 22.85
CA VAL A 349 0.31 -6.24 22.43
C VAL A 349 -0.03 -6.10 20.94
N GLN A 350 0.46 -7.04 20.12
CA GLN A 350 0.20 -7.05 18.68
C GLN A 350 -1.19 -7.66 18.42
N MET A 351 -2.19 -6.81 18.18
CA MET A 351 -3.58 -7.20 17.85
C MET A 351 -3.76 -7.75 16.43
N GLN A 352 -2.66 -7.88 15.70
CA GLN A 352 -2.64 -8.19 14.29
C GLN A 352 -1.45 -9.10 14.01
N PRO A 353 -1.56 -10.43 14.19
CA PRO A 353 -0.42 -11.35 14.10
C PRO A 353 0.31 -11.30 12.76
N TYR A 354 -0.39 -10.96 11.68
CA TYR A 354 0.16 -10.83 10.34
C TYR A 354 -0.06 -9.43 9.80
N SER A 355 0.99 -8.83 9.26
CA SER A 355 0.94 -7.50 8.62
C SER A 355 0.42 -7.55 7.18
N GLU A 356 0.43 -8.72 6.55
CA GLU A 356 0.23 -8.87 5.11
C GLU A 356 -0.44 -10.22 4.81
N ILE A 357 -1.42 -10.22 3.91
CA ILE A 357 -2.07 -11.42 3.35
C ILE A 357 -1.71 -11.49 1.87
N TYR A 358 -1.44 -12.69 1.37
CA TYR A 358 -1.12 -12.94 -0.04
C TYR A 358 -2.18 -13.84 -0.65
N LEU A 359 -2.80 -13.39 -1.74
CA LEU A 359 -3.66 -14.23 -2.57
C LEU A 359 -2.79 -14.92 -3.61
N ARG A 360 -2.90 -16.25 -3.70
CA ARG A 360 -2.10 -17.09 -4.59
C ARG A 360 -2.98 -17.73 -5.67
N CYS A 361 -2.43 -17.95 -6.85
CA CYS A 361 -3.09 -18.71 -7.91
C CYS A 361 -2.04 -19.46 -8.75
N SER A 362 -2.00 -20.78 -8.65
CA SER A 362 -1.00 -21.64 -9.32
C SER A 362 -1.16 -21.69 -10.84
N SER A 363 -2.36 -21.40 -11.36
CA SER A 363 -2.66 -21.46 -12.80
C SER A 363 -2.42 -20.13 -13.52
N LEU A 364 -2.59 -18.99 -12.84
CA LEU A 364 -2.46 -17.66 -13.45
C LEU A 364 -1.14 -16.95 -13.12
N ALA A 365 -0.48 -17.29 -12.01
CA ALA A 365 0.72 -16.57 -11.60
C ALA A 365 1.93 -16.76 -12.53
N ASN A 366 1.98 -17.83 -13.33
CA ASN A 366 3.05 -18.05 -14.31
C ASN A 366 3.14 -16.97 -15.40
N ALA A 367 2.08 -16.20 -15.59
CA ALA A 367 2.08 -15.16 -16.60
C ALA A 367 2.57 -13.83 -16.00
N ALA A 368 2.37 -13.58 -14.70
CA ALA A 368 2.86 -12.40 -13.99
C ALA A 368 4.24 -12.65 -13.41
N ASP A 369 5.25 -11.86 -13.78
CA ASP A 369 6.59 -11.87 -13.15
C ASP A 369 6.56 -11.41 -11.66
N THR A 370 5.44 -11.58 -10.95
CA THR A 370 5.19 -11.15 -9.58
C THR A 370 5.43 -12.30 -8.63
N VAL A 371 6.58 -12.24 -7.97
CA VAL A 371 7.01 -13.26 -7.01
C VAL A 371 6.85 -12.71 -5.60
N GLY A 372 6.03 -13.38 -4.81
CA GLY A 372 5.85 -13.14 -3.38
C GLY A 372 7.03 -13.63 -2.55
N PRO A 373 6.97 -13.45 -1.22
CA PRO A 373 8.00 -13.96 -0.32
C PRO A 373 8.29 -15.44 -0.58
N LEU A 374 9.56 -15.83 -0.49
CA LEU A 374 10.04 -17.20 -0.69
C LEU A 374 9.84 -17.78 -2.11
N GLY A 375 9.61 -16.94 -3.12
CA GLY A 375 9.48 -17.44 -4.50
C GLY A 375 8.06 -17.83 -4.88
N HIS A 376 7.07 -17.51 -4.06
CA HIS A 376 5.70 -17.94 -4.30
C HIS A 376 4.96 -17.06 -5.29
N ASP A 377 4.29 -17.73 -6.22
CA ASP A 377 3.27 -17.20 -7.11
C ASP A 377 2.15 -16.47 -6.35
N ILE A 378 2.08 -15.14 -6.49
CA ILE A 378 1.05 -14.28 -5.87
C ILE A 378 0.34 -13.43 -6.92
N ILE A 379 -0.96 -13.26 -6.72
CA ILE A 379 -1.82 -12.42 -7.58
C ILE A 379 -2.29 -11.14 -6.88
N ALA A 380 -2.28 -11.12 -5.54
CA ALA A 380 -2.56 -9.91 -4.77
C ALA A 380 -1.83 -9.92 -3.42
N LYS A 381 -1.46 -8.73 -2.95
CA LYS A 381 -0.93 -8.49 -1.60
C LYS A 381 -1.84 -7.51 -0.87
N ILE A 382 -2.36 -7.93 0.27
CA ILE A 382 -3.29 -7.15 1.10
C ILE A 382 -2.54 -6.74 2.36
N VAL A 383 -2.28 -5.44 2.51
CA VAL A 383 -1.68 -4.92 3.74
C VAL A 383 -2.74 -4.87 4.82
N CYS A 384 -2.53 -5.64 5.88
CA CYS A 384 -3.37 -5.56 7.06
C CYS A 384 -2.92 -4.34 7.86
N LYS A 385 -3.76 -3.29 7.92
CA LYS A 385 -3.53 -2.05 8.68
C LYS A 385 -4.25 -1.99 10.04
N GLN A 386 -5.17 -2.91 10.30
CA GLN A 386 -6.05 -2.94 11.47
C GLN A 386 -6.21 -4.39 11.97
N GLY A 387 -6.54 -4.54 13.25
CA GLY A 387 -6.73 -5.84 13.91
C GLY A 387 -8.09 -6.49 13.66
N VAL A 388 -8.39 -7.54 14.42
CA VAL A 388 -9.60 -8.39 14.33
C VAL A 388 -10.89 -7.56 14.41
N GLY A 389 -11.92 -7.94 13.63
CA GLY A 389 -13.23 -7.27 13.58
C GLY A 389 -13.35 -6.11 12.59
N HIS A 390 -12.27 -5.70 11.94
CA HIS A 390 -12.29 -4.66 10.91
C HIS A 390 -12.38 -5.24 9.49
N ILE A 391 -13.23 -4.64 8.65
CA ILE A 391 -13.32 -5.01 7.23
C ILE A 391 -12.13 -4.38 6.52
N MET A 392 -11.26 -5.23 5.99
CA MET A 392 -10.11 -4.78 5.20
C MET A 392 -10.48 -4.85 3.73
N GLU A 393 -10.41 -3.71 3.05
CA GLU A 393 -10.59 -3.60 1.62
C GLU A 393 -9.23 -3.29 1.00
N ALA A 394 -8.83 -4.08 0.01
CA ALA A 394 -7.63 -3.85 -0.77
C ALA A 394 -7.92 -4.20 -2.24
N ASP A 395 -7.21 -3.50 -3.11
CA ASP A 395 -7.14 -3.70 -4.54
C ASP A 395 -5.71 -4.13 -4.92
N THR A 396 -5.57 -4.84 -6.03
CA THR A 396 -4.26 -4.96 -6.68
C THR A 396 -3.77 -3.57 -7.10
N HIS A 397 -2.68 -3.09 -6.49
CA HIS A 397 -1.95 -1.93 -7.01
C HIS A 397 -1.66 -2.13 -8.52
N GLU A 398 -1.79 -1.08 -9.33
CA GLU A 398 -1.73 -1.08 -10.81
C GLU A 398 -0.48 -1.76 -11.43
N ASN A 399 0.58 -1.99 -10.64
CA ASN A 399 1.78 -2.74 -11.06
C ASN A 399 1.71 -4.27 -10.85
N HIS A 400 0.62 -4.81 -10.31
CA HIS A 400 0.41 -6.25 -10.08
C HIS A 400 -0.79 -6.79 -10.88
N MET A 401 -0.92 -6.35 -12.13
CA MET A 401 -1.80 -7.02 -13.09
C MET A 401 -1.16 -8.35 -13.47
N VAL A 402 -1.79 -9.43 -13.03
CA VAL A 402 -1.34 -10.79 -13.34
C VAL A 402 -1.51 -11.00 -14.83
N ASN A 403 -0.42 -11.22 -15.54
CA ASN A 403 -0.40 -11.34 -17.00
C ASN A 403 -1.22 -12.53 -17.50
#